data_AF-A0A6H0Y2X6-F1
#
_entry.id   AF-A0A6H0Y2X6-F1
#
_cell.length_a   1.000
_cell.length_b   1.000
_cell.length_c   1.000
_cell.angle_alpha   90.00
_cell.angle_beta   90.00
_cell.angle_gamma   90.00
#
_symmetry.space_group_name_H-M   'P 1'
#
loop_
_entity.id
_entity.type
_entity.pdbx_description
1 polymer ?
#
loop_
_entity_poly.entity_id
_entity_poly.type
_entity_poly.pdbx_seq_one_letter_code
_entity_poly.pdbx_strand_id
1 'polypeptide(L)'
;MKERPDRRLAVCVFTVISIGFLFAVYSVLPTWTLPTTSSTHADSKETQDRPDEHVEPTTPSSSSDHESLTMGQTASSLSTSTFLTTSVIPSTTLTASISPTPDLKQSPYVKTHIGPHWHKWHAVEQLVVFGDSWSSTGFDLAGQAPSANNPMGNPAYPGATVTNGANWVDYLTYERNESLIETVDLAVGGATIDKMLIRPIMSFVDLLKSFKDQTEEWKSYEWPWTPDTSLFTVWFGVNDITCYTNETRHYFATEFEIMSDLLDQLYVKGARNFLIFNVPPLEKAPIFQDTGFPDWLKAIEQWNHNVSTVVQNLTTTYEDTTTFHFDAWKMFDDVMRVSGIAIV
;
A
#
# COMPACT_ATOMS: atom_id res chain seq x y z
N MET A 1 40.09 -10.38 10.73
CA MET A 1 38.87 -10.72 9.99
C MET A 1 37.75 -9.89 10.58
N LYS A 2 37.22 -8.91 9.83
CA LYS A 2 36.07 -8.11 10.29
C LYS A 2 34.82 -8.97 10.15
N GLU A 3 34.12 -9.19 11.25
CA GLU A 3 32.81 -9.85 11.27
C GLU A 3 31.84 -9.09 10.36
N ARG A 4 31.11 -9.83 9.53
CA ARG A 4 30.05 -9.27 8.68
C ARG A 4 28.86 -8.94 9.59
N PRO A 5 28.18 -7.80 9.40
CA PRO A 5 27.02 -7.47 10.21
C PRO A 5 25.93 -8.54 10.04
N ASP A 6 25.33 -8.90 11.17
CA ASP A 6 24.38 -9.98 11.37
C ASP A 6 23.13 -9.79 10.50
N ARG A 7 22.75 -10.84 9.75
CA ARG A 7 21.61 -10.84 8.80
C ARG A 7 20.24 -10.67 9.48
N ARG A 8 20.22 -10.56 10.81
CA ARG A 8 19.02 -10.29 11.63
C ARG A 8 18.61 -8.82 11.63
N LEU A 9 19.49 -7.89 11.24
CA LEU A 9 19.16 -6.46 11.17
C LEU A 9 18.24 -6.10 10.00
N ALA A 10 18.15 -6.96 8.97
CA ALA A 10 17.33 -6.72 7.78
C ALA A 10 15.84 -7.08 7.95
N VAL A 11 15.47 -7.76 9.05
CA VAL A 11 14.11 -8.30 9.27
C VAL A 11 13.38 -7.57 10.41
N CYS A 12 14.07 -6.78 11.24
CA CYS A 12 13.47 -6.06 12.38
C CYS A 12 12.98 -4.63 12.08
N VAL A 13 13.11 -4.13 10.84
CA VAL A 13 12.94 -2.71 10.48
C VAL A 13 11.51 -2.33 10.05
N PHE A 14 10.60 -3.28 9.88
CA PHE A 14 9.34 -3.00 9.17
C PHE A 14 8.06 -2.99 10.03
N THR A 15 8.16 -3.39 11.30
CA THR A 15 7.03 -3.70 12.18
C THR A 15 6.18 -2.50 12.65
N VAL A 16 6.67 -1.25 12.65
CA VAL A 16 5.97 -0.12 13.31
C VAL A 16 5.35 0.89 12.32
N ILE A 17 5.65 0.79 11.03
CA ILE A 17 5.20 1.74 9.99
C ILE A 17 3.67 1.68 9.74
N SER A 18 3.01 0.61 10.17
CA SER A 18 1.58 0.34 9.96
C SER A 18 0.65 1.28 10.75
N ILE A 19 1.05 1.70 11.96
CA ILE A 19 0.15 2.39 12.90
C ILE A 19 -0.02 3.88 12.55
N GLY A 20 0.99 4.51 11.95
CA GLY A 20 0.93 5.92 11.54
C GLY A 20 0.09 6.19 10.29
N PHE A 21 0.08 5.26 9.34
CA PHE A 21 -0.67 5.38 8.09
C PHE A 21 -2.21 5.26 8.31
N LEU A 22 -2.59 4.48 9.31
CA LEU A 22 -3.98 4.22 9.74
C LEU A 22 -4.78 5.49 10.12
N PHE A 23 -4.11 6.52 10.65
CA PHE A 23 -4.79 7.75 11.11
C PHE A 23 -4.95 8.81 10.01
N ALA A 24 -4.08 8.83 9.01
CA ALA A 24 -4.02 9.92 8.06
C ALA A 24 -4.89 9.72 6.81
N VAL A 25 -5.05 8.48 6.34
CA VAL A 25 -5.98 8.18 5.23
C VAL A 25 -7.42 8.61 5.58
N TYR A 26 -7.77 8.55 6.87
CA TYR A 26 -9.11 8.89 7.36
C TYR A 26 -9.41 10.40 7.40
N SER A 27 -8.41 11.29 7.33
CA SER A 27 -8.64 12.72 7.61
C SER A 27 -8.79 13.60 6.35
N VAL A 28 -8.65 13.03 5.14
CA VAL A 28 -8.21 13.84 3.98
C VAL A 28 -8.87 13.47 2.66
N LEU A 29 -9.34 12.24 2.48
CA LEU A 29 -10.24 11.99 1.34
C LEU A 29 -11.54 12.79 1.60
N PRO A 30 -11.95 13.69 0.70
CA PRO A 30 -12.91 14.74 1.01
C PRO A 30 -14.33 14.18 1.24
N THR A 31 -14.69 13.88 2.48
CA THR A 31 -16.09 13.77 2.91
C THR A 31 -16.63 15.18 3.19
N TRP A 32 -17.11 15.88 2.16
CA TRP A 32 -17.89 17.10 2.38
C TRP A 32 -19.32 16.74 2.74
N THR A 33 -19.67 16.81 4.02
CA THR A 33 -21.06 17.02 4.46
C THR A 33 -21.35 18.51 4.44
N LEU A 34 -22.21 18.97 3.53
CA LEU A 34 -22.74 20.33 3.55
C LEU A 34 -23.77 20.52 4.69
N PRO A 35 -23.98 21.75 5.18
CA PRO A 35 -24.87 22.03 6.30
C PRO A 35 -26.33 21.75 5.93
N THR A 36 -27.03 21.02 6.80
CA THR A 36 -28.48 20.84 6.70
C THR A 36 -29.19 22.19 6.77
N THR A 37 -29.75 22.63 5.65
CA THR A 37 -30.80 23.66 5.66
C THR A 37 -32.09 23.02 6.12
N SER A 38 -32.63 23.53 7.22
CA SER A 38 -33.95 23.19 7.73
C SER A 38 -35.02 23.59 6.71
N SER A 39 -35.81 22.63 6.24
CA SER A 39 -37.18 22.90 5.79
C SER A 39 -38.14 21.92 6.47
N THR A 40 -39.19 22.52 7.00
CA THR A 40 -40.29 21.94 7.78
C THR A 40 -41.38 21.37 6.89
N HIS A 41 -42.17 20.46 7.48
CA HIS A 41 -43.47 19.91 7.07
C HIS A 41 -43.46 18.75 6.05
N ALA A 42 -44.32 17.73 6.14
CA ALA A 42 -45.21 17.22 7.18
C ALA A 42 -45.70 15.81 6.73
N ASP A 43 -46.04 14.98 7.72
CA ASP A 43 -46.96 13.83 7.75
C ASP A 43 -47.38 13.08 6.45
N SER A 44 -47.23 11.75 6.47
CA SER A 44 -48.39 10.85 6.67
C SER A 44 -47.98 9.40 6.91
N LYS A 45 -48.69 8.78 7.86
CA LYS A 45 -48.68 7.37 8.23
C LYS A 45 -49.43 6.55 7.17
N GLU A 46 -48.99 5.31 6.92
CA GLU A 46 -49.91 4.17 6.96
C GLU A 46 -49.18 2.83 7.14
N THR A 47 -49.95 1.84 7.60
CA THR A 47 -49.60 0.65 8.38
C THR A 47 -49.92 -0.64 7.62
N GLN A 48 -49.33 -1.77 8.08
CA GLN A 48 -49.76 -3.18 7.90
C GLN A 48 -49.56 -3.80 6.49
N ASP A 49 -49.26 -5.09 6.29
CA ASP A 49 -49.44 -6.32 7.08
C ASP A 49 -48.46 -7.43 6.58
N ARG A 50 -48.13 -8.39 7.46
CA ARG A 50 -47.65 -9.77 7.15
C ARG A 50 -48.90 -10.69 7.19
N PRO A 51 -48.95 -11.95 6.66
CA PRO A 51 -48.09 -13.09 7.08
C PRO A 51 -47.72 -14.11 5.96
N ASP A 52 -46.57 -14.79 6.08
CA ASP A 52 -46.37 -16.26 6.28
C ASP A 52 -46.61 -17.19 5.06
N GLU A 53 -45.58 -17.99 4.70
CA GLU A 53 -45.72 -19.45 4.57
C GLU A 53 -44.36 -20.20 4.50
N HIS A 54 -44.29 -21.25 5.31
CA HIS A 54 -43.29 -22.33 5.35
C HIS A 54 -43.55 -23.37 4.24
N VAL A 55 -42.52 -23.93 3.60
CA VAL A 55 -42.44 -25.39 3.27
C VAL A 55 -40.97 -25.82 3.09
N GLU A 56 -40.53 -26.80 3.89
CA GLU A 56 -39.45 -27.76 3.61
C GLU A 56 -40.13 -29.09 3.18
N PRO A 57 -39.50 -30.04 2.44
CA PRO A 57 -38.76 -31.09 3.17
C PRO A 57 -37.61 -31.84 2.42
N THR A 58 -36.65 -32.31 3.22
CA THR A 58 -35.96 -33.63 3.23
C THR A 58 -35.09 -34.17 2.06
N THR A 59 -33.90 -34.62 2.47
CA THR A 59 -32.84 -35.45 1.84
C THR A 59 -33.24 -36.97 1.75
N PRO A 60 -32.50 -37.91 1.07
CA PRO A 60 -31.19 -38.43 1.54
C PRO A 60 -30.16 -39.01 0.50
N SER A 61 -28.89 -39.05 0.98
CA SER A 61 -27.83 -40.09 0.84
C SER A 61 -27.14 -40.47 -0.48
N SER A 62 -25.79 -40.40 -0.49
CA SER A 62 -24.79 -41.47 -0.76
C SER A 62 -23.42 -40.79 -0.98
N SER A 63 -22.39 -40.93 -0.13
CA SER A 63 -21.46 -42.05 0.09
C SER A 63 -20.77 -42.60 -1.16
N SER A 64 -19.51 -42.21 -1.38
CA SER A 64 -18.49 -43.11 -1.91
C SER A 64 -17.09 -42.54 -1.67
N ASP A 65 -16.36 -43.26 -0.83
CA ASP A 65 -14.94 -43.15 -0.57
C ASP A 65 -14.11 -43.33 -1.86
N HIS A 66 -12.98 -42.62 -1.95
CA HIS A 66 -11.87 -43.07 -2.78
C HIS A 66 -10.56 -42.92 -2.01
N GLU A 67 -9.98 -44.09 -1.71
CA GLU A 67 -8.66 -44.33 -1.17
C GLU A 67 -7.57 -43.61 -1.97
N SER A 68 -6.65 -42.96 -1.28
CA SER A 68 -5.35 -42.56 -1.83
C SER A 68 -4.24 -43.26 -1.04
N LEU A 69 -3.38 -43.90 -1.83
CA LEU A 69 -2.30 -44.79 -1.46
C LEU A 69 -1.24 -44.09 -0.58
N THR A 70 -0.94 -44.72 0.54
CA THR A 70 0.24 -44.44 1.36
C THR A 70 1.47 -45.13 0.76
N MET A 71 2.49 -44.36 0.41
CA MET A 71 3.87 -44.85 0.34
C MET A 71 4.74 -43.99 1.26
N GLY A 72 5.24 -44.64 2.30
CA GLY A 72 6.22 -44.06 3.21
C GLY A 72 7.62 -44.06 2.60
N GLN A 73 8.38 -43.02 2.88
CA GLN A 73 9.84 -43.06 2.88
C GLN A 73 10.37 -42.28 4.09
N THR A 74 10.74 -43.08 5.10
CA THR A 74 11.91 -42.96 5.99
C THR A 74 12.48 -41.57 6.27
N ALA A 75 12.20 -41.09 7.47
CA ALA A 75 12.97 -40.06 8.16
C ALA A 75 14.32 -40.61 8.63
N SER A 76 15.41 -39.89 8.34
CA SER A 76 16.71 -40.07 8.99
C SER A 76 16.88 -38.99 10.07
N SER A 77 16.80 -39.42 11.33
CA SER A 77 17.05 -38.61 12.52
C SER A 77 18.54 -38.35 12.72
N LEU A 78 18.92 -37.07 12.88
CA LEU A 78 20.14 -36.70 13.59
C LEU A 78 19.76 -35.76 14.74
N SER A 79 19.92 -36.31 15.94
CA SER A 79 19.75 -35.66 17.23
C SER A 79 20.93 -34.73 17.51
N THR A 80 20.63 -33.47 17.83
CA THR A 80 21.49 -32.69 18.75
C THR A 80 20.59 -31.75 19.54
N SER A 81 20.37 -32.12 20.80
CA SER A 81 19.70 -31.34 21.82
C SER A 81 20.71 -30.36 22.42
N THR A 82 20.41 -29.06 22.37
CA THR A 82 20.98 -28.08 23.28
C THR A 82 19.82 -27.26 23.84
N PHE A 83 19.55 -27.47 25.13
CA PHE A 83 18.54 -26.75 25.89
C PHE A 83 18.96 -25.27 26.02
N LEU A 84 18.08 -24.36 25.59
CA LEU A 84 18.10 -22.97 26.04
C LEU A 84 16.71 -22.68 26.63
N THR A 85 16.70 -22.50 27.94
CA THR A 85 15.57 -22.09 28.77
C THR A 85 14.97 -20.78 28.28
N THR A 86 13.70 -20.81 27.86
CA THR A 86 12.90 -19.62 27.61
C THR A 86 12.43 -19.03 28.95
N SER A 87 12.93 -17.84 29.27
CA SER A 87 12.37 -17.02 30.36
C SER A 87 11.03 -16.45 29.90
N VAL A 88 9.94 -16.87 30.54
CA VAL A 88 8.59 -16.33 30.32
C VAL A 88 8.54 -14.95 30.96
N ILE A 89 8.49 -13.89 30.16
CA ILE A 89 8.16 -12.54 30.62
C ILE A 89 6.63 -12.40 30.57
N PRO A 90 5.96 -11.96 31.65
CA PRO A 90 4.51 -11.86 31.69
C PRO A 90 4.00 -10.79 30.69
N SER A 91 3.02 -11.16 29.87
CA SER A 91 2.25 -10.24 29.03
C SER A 91 1.45 -9.28 29.91
N THR A 92 1.94 -8.06 30.06
CA THR A 92 1.13 -6.94 30.54
C THR A 92 0.26 -6.44 29.40
N THR A 93 -1.04 -6.72 29.48
CA THR A 93 -2.07 -6.19 28.59
C THR A 93 -2.17 -4.68 28.80
N LEU A 94 -1.50 -3.89 27.97
CA LEU A 94 -1.70 -2.44 27.88
C LEU A 94 -2.99 -2.20 27.11
N THR A 95 -4.11 -2.05 27.83
CA THR A 95 -5.33 -1.42 27.29
C THR A 95 -5.03 0.06 27.06
N ALA A 96 -4.53 0.39 25.86
CA ALA A 96 -4.43 1.77 25.42
C ALA A 96 -5.86 2.32 25.24
N SER A 97 -6.24 3.25 26.10
CA SER A 97 -7.40 4.12 25.89
C SER A 97 -7.23 4.84 24.56
N ILE A 98 -8.15 4.61 23.62
CA ILE A 98 -8.19 5.31 22.33
C ILE A 98 -8.46 6.79 22.62
N SER A 99 -7.41 7.62 22.58
CA SER A 99 -7.53 9.08 22.58
C SER A 99 -8.16 9.55 21.26
N PRO A 100 -8.89 10.69 21.27
CA PRO A 100 -9.54 11.21 20.08
C PRO A 100 -8.52 11.58 18.99
N THR A 101 -8.94 11.37 17.74
CA THR A 101 -8.22 11.61 16.49
C THR A 101 -7.44 12.94 16.53
N PRO A 102 -6.14 12.95 16.18
CA PRO A 102 -5.42 14.18 15.88
C PRO A 102 -6.20 15.02 14.87
N ASP A 103 -6.58 16.24 15.25
CA ASP A 103 -7.12 17.24 14.32
C ASP A 103 -5.98 17.64 13.35
N LEU A 104 -5.85 16.90 12.24
CA LEU A 104 -4.96 17.23 11.13
C LEU A 104 -5.50 18.47 10.43
N LYS A 105 -5.19 19.66 10.97
CA LYS A 105 -5.72 20.96 10.53
C LYS A 105 -5.39 21.35 9.08
N GLN A 106 -4.61 20.54 8.34
CA GLN A 106 -4.23 20.79 6.95
C GLN A 106 -4.28 19.50 6.15
N SER A 107 -4.85 19.60 4.94
CA SER A 107 -4.85 18.52 3.96
C SER A 107 -3.41 18.10 3.62
N PRO A 108 -3.02 16.81 3.72
CA PRO A 108 -1.78 16.29 3.16
C PRO A 108 -1.77 16.23 1.63
N TYR A 109 -2.75 16.75 0.92
CA TYR A 109 -2.59 16.93 -0.53
C TYR A 109 -1.84 18.22 -0.83
N VAL A 110 -0.65 18.12 -1.44
CA VAL A 110 0.14 19.28 -1.90
C VAL A 110 -0.61 20.01 -3.02
N LYS A 111 -1.15 19.24 -3.97
CA LYS A 111 -1.89 19.72 -5.13
C LYS A 111 -2.84 18.65 -5.63
N THR A 112 -4.00 19.08 -6.11
CA THR A 112 -5.00 18.21 -6.71
C THR A 112 -5.52 18.86 -7.98
N HIS A 113 -5.59 18.07 -9.05
CA HIS A 113 -6.33 18.39 -10.27
C HIS A 113 -7.41 17.34 -10.46
N ILE A 114 -8.61 17.76 -10.84
CA ILE A 114 -9.77 16.87 -10.99
C ILE A 114 -10.19 16.88 -12.46
N GLY A 115 -9.97 15.75 -13.13
CA GLY A 115 -10.44 15.48 -14.48
C GLY A 115 -11.89 14.94 -14.48
N PRO A 116 -12.48 14.74 -15.67
CA PRO A 116 -13.86 14.29 -15.83
C PRO A 116 -14.12 12.86 -15.33
N HIS A 117 -13.08 12.02 -15.26
CA HIS A 117 -13.15 10.60 -14.88
C HIS A 117 -13.14 10.35 -13.38
N TRP A 118 -13.03 11.40 -12.55
CA TRP A 118 -13.09 11.26 -11.10
C TRP A 118 -14.49 11.53 -10.56
N HIS A 119 -15.17 10.46 -10.16
CA HIS A 119 -16.52 10.51 -9.62
C HIS A 119 -16.59 10.39 -8.09
N LYS A 120 -15.52 10.78 -7.39
CA LYS A 120 -15.32 10.66 -5.93
C LYS A 120 -14.95 9.25 -5.48
N TRP A 121 -14.62 9.12 -4.19
CA TRP A 121 -14.12 7.89 -3.59
C TRP A 121 -15.12 6.73 -3.66
N HIS A 122 -16.39 6.94 -3.33
CA HIS A 122 -17.45 5.92 -3.47
C HIS A 122 -17.66 5.38 -4.90
N ALA A 123 -17.10 6.01 -5.94
CA ALA A 123 -17.17 5.51 -7.30
C ALA A 123 -15.97 4.64 -7.70
N VAL A 124 -14.94 4.56 -6.86
CA VAL A 124 -13.77 3.71 -7.12
C VAL A 124 -14.15 2.26 -6.88
N GLU A 125 -13.99 1.38 -7.85
CA GLU A 125 -14.24 -0.06 -7.75
C GLU A 125 -12.96 -0.86 -8.03
N GLN A 126 -11.96 -0.25 -8.67
CA GLN A 126 -10.69 -0.88 -8.99
C GLN A 126 -9.52 -0.06 -8.44
N LEU A 127 -8.62 -0.71 -7.72
CA LEU A 127 -7.37 -0.13 -7.25
C LEU A 127 -6.19 -0.86 -7.90
N VAL A 128 -5.31 -0.11 -8.54
CA VAL A 128 -4.06 -0.64 -9.12
C VAL A 128 -2.89 0.01 -8.40
N VAL A 129 -2.06 -0.80 -7.74
CA VAL A 129 -0.99 -0.30 -6.87
C VAL A 129 0.37 -0.60 -7.48
N PHE A 130 1.19 0.43 -7.63
CA PHE A 130 2.60 0.33 -7.98
C PHE A 130 3.40 0.89 -6.82
N GLY A 131 4.43 0.17 -6.40
CA GLY A 131 5.26 0.66 -5.31
C GLY A 131 6.31 -0.31 -4.84
N ASP A 132 6.76 -0.05 -3.63
CA ASP A 132 7.78 -0.84 -2.96
C ASP A 132 7.24 -1.59 -1.72
N SER A 133 8.12 -1.92 -0.77
CA SER A 133 7.77 -2.54 0.50
C SER A 133 6.71 -1.81 1.31
N TRP A 134 6.53 -0.50 1.13
CA TRP A 134 5.52 0.30 1.85
C TRP A 134 4.09 0.01 1.39
N SER A 135 3.94 -0.64 0.23
CA SER A 135 2.63 -0.98 -0.35
C SER A 135 2.45 -2.49 -0.58
N SER A 136 3.54 -3.25 -0.70
CA SER A 136 3.50 -4.66 -1.07
C SER A 136 2.70 -5.54 -0.10
N THR A 137 1.76 -6.29 -0.68
CA THR A 137 0.96 -7.35 -0.05
C THR A 137 1.42 -8.76 -0.49
N GLY A 138 2.32 -8.84 -1.48
CA GLY A 138 2.81 -10.10 -2.05
C GLY A 138 1.92 -10.73 -3.13
N PHE A 139 1.01 -9.95 -3.73
CA PHE A 139 0.15 -10.38 -4.83
C PHE A 139 0.98 -10.90 -6.02
N ASP A 140 0.50 -12.00 -6.61
CA ASP A 140 1.05 -12.66 -7.78
C ASP A 140 0.02 -12.65 -8.91
N LEU A 141 0.41 -12.11 -10.07
CA LEU A 141 -0.42 -12.07 -11.28
C LEU A 141 -0.77 -13.46 -11.81
N ALA A 142 0.04 -14.48 -11.49
CA ALA A 142 -0.27 -15.88 -11.82
C ALA A 142 -1.25 -16.53 -10.82
N GLY A 143 -1.53 -15.86 -9.70
CA GLY A 143 -2.46 -16.29 -8.66
C GLY A 143 -3.92 -16.02 -8.99
N GLN A 144 -4.78 -16.13 -7.98
CA GLN A 144 -6.20 -15.80 -8.12
C GLN A 144 -6.36 -14.28 -8.31
N ALA A 145 -7.00 -13.88 -9.40
CA ALA A 145 -7.32 -12.47 -9.64
C ALA A 145 -8.34 -11.93 -8.61
N PRO A 146 -8.34 -10.60 -8.37
CA PRO A 146 -9.35 -9.93 -7.55
C PRO A 146 -10.77 -10.23 -8.00
N SER A 147 -11.69 -10.30 -7.04
CA SER A 147 -13.12 -10.51 -7.29
C SER A 147 -13.96 -10.02 -6.12
N ALA A 148 -15.26 -9.83 -6.31
CA ALA A 148 -16.18 -9.46 -5.24
C ALA A 148 -16.11 -10.31 -3.95
N ASN A 149 -15.86 -11.62 -4.08
CA ASN A 149 -15.75 -12.52 -2.93
C ASN A 149 -14.34 -12.55 -2.32
N ASN A 150 -13.35 -12.09 -3.06
CA ASN A 150 -11.97 -12.01 -2.63
C ASN A 150 -11.32 -10.75 -3.24
N PRO A 151 -11.55 -9.57 -2.64
CA PRO A 151 -11.19 -8.29 -3.23
C PRO A 151 -9.71 -8.09 -3.53
N MET A 152 -8.80 -8.75 -2.79
CA MET A 152 -7.35 -8.75 -3.09
C MET A 152 -6.95 -9.89 -4.04
N GLY A 153 -7.77 -10.93 -4.16
CA GLY A 153 -7.48 -12.12 -4.98
C GLY A 153 -6.43 -13.05 -4.35
N ASN A 154 -5.18 -12.58 -4.22
CA ASN A 154 -4.12 -13.33 -3.58
C ASN A 154 -3.03 -12.39 -3.02
N PRO A 155 -2.19 -12.84 -2.07
CA PRO A 155 -2.34 -14.04 -1.23
C PRO A 155 -3.50 -13.89 -0.22
N ALA A 156 -3.63 -14.84 0.71
CA ALA A 156 -4.62 -14.72 1.79
C ALA A 156 -4.34 -13.49 2.67
N TYR A 157 -5.37 -12.70 2.96
CA TYR A 157 -5.30 -11.50 3.80
C TYR A 157 -4.65 -11.77 5.18
N PRO A 158 -3.80 -10.86 5.71
CA PRO A 158 -3.38 -9.56 5.16
C PRO A 158 -2.19 -9.66 4.18
N GLY A 159 -1.89 -10.85 3.68
CA GLY A 159 -0.77 -11.08 2.78
C GLY A 159 0.60 -10.97 3.42
N ALA A 160 1.62 -10.86 2.56
CA ALA A 160 3.03 -10.80 2.93
C ALA A 160 3.51 -9.35 3.05
N THR A 161 2.91 -8.61 3.97
CA THR A 161 3.27 -7.22 4.23
C THR A 161 4.51 -7.11 5.10
N VAL A 162 5.23 -6.00 4.97
CA VAL A 162 6.34 -5.68 5.89
C VAL A 162 5.84 -5.11 7.23
N THR A 163 4.58 -4.71 7.27
CA THR A 163 3.85 -4.33 8.48
C THR A 163 3.56 -5.53 9.38
N ASN A 164 3.29 -5.30 10.67
CA ASN A 164 2.91 -6.35 11.62
C ASN A 164 1.43 -6.82 11.47
N GLY A 165 0.93 -6.83 10.23
CA GLY A 165 -0.48 -7.01 9.87
C GLY A 165 -0.81 -6.20 8.62
N ALA A 166 -2.08 -5.85 8.42
CA ALA A 166 -2.54 -5.06 7.27
C ALA A 166 -1.73 -3.78 7.03
N ASN A 167 -1.42 -3.50 5.76
CA ASN A 167 -0.85 -2.24 5.32
C ASN A 167 -1.94 -1.29 4.81
N TRP A 168 -1.56 -0.17 4.23
CA TRP A 168 -2.53 0.82 3.77
C TRP A 168 -3.39 0.40 2.58
N VAL A 169 -2.84 -0.44 1.70
CA VAL A 169 -3.56 -1.02 0.57
C VAL A 169 -4.67 -1.89 1.12
N ASP A 170 -4.36 -2.78 2.08
CA ASP A 170 -5.36 -3.57 2.78
C ASP A 170 -6.47 -2.72 3.41
N TYR A 171 -6.12 -1.62 4.07
CA TYR A 171 -7.11 -0.71 4.67
C TYR A 171 -8.01 -0.08 3.62
N LEU A 172 -7.48 0.38 2.48
CA LEU A 172 -8.29 0.92 1.40
C LEU A 172 -9.19 -0.14 0.76
N THR A 173 -8.69 -1.36 0.59
CA THR A 173 -9.43 -2.47 -0.02
C THR A 173 -10.57 -2.96 0.87
N TYR A 174 -10.34 -3.12 2.19
CA TYR A 174 -11.26 -3.84 3.08
C TYR A 174 -12.00 -2.99 4.12
N GLU A 175 -11.41 -1.91 4.60
CA GLU A 175 -11.91 -1.23 5.81
C GLU A 175 -12.24 0.27 5.62
N ARG A 176 -11.67 0.91 4.61
CA ARG A 176 -11.79 2.35 4.33
C ARG A 176 -12.31 2.61 2.91
N ASN A 177 -12.92 1.60 2.31
CA ASN A 177 -13.66 1.73 1.07
C ASN A 177 -15.04 2.38 1.30
N GLU A 178 -15.60 2.97 0.25
CA GLU A 178 -17.00 3.43 0.19
C GLU A 178 -17.83 2.60 -0.82
N SER A 179 -17.21 1.54 -1.33
CA SER A 179 -17.63 0.67 -2.43
C SER A 179 -16.89 -0.67 -2.30
N LEU A 180 -17.25 -1.69 -3.08
CA LEU A 180 -16.43 -2.88 -3.21
C LEU A 180 -15.22 -2.55 -4.08
N ILE A 181 -14.01 -2.59 -3.52
CA ILE A 181 -12.77 -2.29 -4.24
C ILE A 181 -12.00 -3.57 -4.51
N GLU A 182 -11.91 -3.96 -5.77
CA GLU A 182 -11.01 -5.03 -6.22
C GLU A 182 -9.60 -4.46 -6.48
N THR A 183 -8.58 -5.11 -5.93
CA THR A 183 -7.22 -4.53 -5.86
C THR A 183 -6.18 -5.42 -6.52
N VAL A 184 -5.49 -4.89 -7.53
CA VAL A 184 -4.29 -5.47 -8.13
C VAL A 184 -3.08 -4.73 -7.55
N ASP A 185 -2.34 -5.40 -6.66
CA ASP A 185 -1.13 -4.82 -6.04
C ASP A 185 0.15 -5.35 -6.69
N LEU A 186 0.77 -4.53 -7.53
CA LEU A 186 2.02 -4.88 -8.21
C LEU A 186 3.25 -4.49 -7.38
N ALA A 187 3.07 -3.90 -6.21
CA ALA A 187 4.19 -3.41 -5.42
C ALA A 187 5.09 -4.55 -4.93
N VAL A 188 6.40 -4.35 -5.04
CA VAL A 188 7.41 -5.35 -4.65
C VAL A 188 8.37 -4.76 -3.65
N GLY A 189 8.58 -5.47 -2.54
CA GLY A 189 9.56 -5.09 -1.52
C GLY A 189 10.93 -4.77 -2.12
N GLY A 190 11.51 -3.63 -1.73
CA GLY A 190 12.82 -3.18 -2.19
C GLY A 190 12.87 -2.63 -3.62
N ALA A 191 11.73 -2.44 -4.30
CA ALA A 191 11.69 -1.88 -5.65
C ALA A 191 12.18 -0.42 -5.70
N THR A 192 12.97 -0.12 -6.72
CA THR A 192 13.35 1.24 -7.17
C THR A 192 12.60 1.59 -8.46
N ILE A 193 12.77 2.80 -8.99
CA ILE A 193 12.23 3.17 -10.30
C ILE A 193 12.85 2.30 -11.41
N ASP A 194 14.18 2.26 -11.48
CA ASP A 194 14.94 1.39 -12.40
C ASP A 194 16.13 0.73 -11.66
N LYS A 195 16.03 -0.59 -11.49
CA LYS A 195 17.04 -1.41 -10.81
C LYS A 195 18.40 -1.44 -11.50
N MET A 196 18.48 -1.02 -12.78
CA MET A 196 19.74 -0.88 -13.52
C MET A 196 20.47 0.44 -13.22
N LEU A 197 19.75 1.47 -12.76
CA LEU A 197 20.34 2.74 -12.33
C LEU A 197 20.69 2.70 -10.84
N ILE A 198 19.69 2.39 -10.01
CA ILE A 198 19.86 2.24 -8.57
C ILE A 198 19.57 0.80 -8.20
N ARG A 199 20.62 0.08 -7.81
CA ARG A 199 20.55 -1.35 -7.49
C ARG A 199 20.08 -1.54 -6.03
N PRO A 200 18.91 -2.18 -5.79
CA PRO A 200 18.43 -2.48 -4.44
C PRO A 200 19.43 -3.25 -3.58
N ILE A 201 19.48 -2.98 -2.28
CA ILE A 201 20.30 -3.71 -1.31
C ILE A 201 19.57 -5.00 -0.89
N MET A 202 19.44 -5.96 -1.81
CA MET A 202 18.88 -7.28 -1.52
C MET A 202 19.66 -8.40 -2.19
N SER A 203 19.63 -9.62 -1.62
CA SER A 203 20.41 -10.74 -2.13
C SER A 203 19.93 -11.30 -3.48
N PHE A 204 18.75 -10.88 -3.94
CA PHE A 204 18.10 -11.38 -5.16
C PHE A 204 17.68 -10.25 -6.10
N VAL A 205 18.51 -9.22 -6.26
CA VAL A 205 18.18 -8.01 -7.02
C VAL A 205 17.65 -8.29 -8.43
N ASP A 206 18.21 -9.27 -9.12
CA ASP A 206 17.84 -9.57 -10.50
C ASP A 206 16.41 -10.14 -10.62
N LEU A 207 15.85 -10.65 -9.52
CA LEU A 207 14.48 -11.18 -9.43
C LEU A 207 13.48 -10.13 -8.94
N LEU A 208 13.94 -8.94 -8.55
CA LEU A 208 13.06 -7.85 -8.11
C LEU A 208 12.46 -7.13 -9.31
N LYS A 209 11.23 -6.64 -9.10
CA LYS A 209 10.48 -5.88 -10.10
C LYS A 209 10.53 -4.40 -9.73
N SER A 210 11.27 -3.61 -10.50
CA SER A 210 11.29 -2.15 -10.36
C SER A 210 9.97 -1.54 -10.85
N PHE A 211 9.74 -0.23 -10.72
CA PHE A 211 8.53 0.41 -11.27
C PHE A 211 8.37 0.13 -12.77
N LYS A 212 9.48 0.15 -13.50
CA LYS A 212 9.53 -0.24 -14.92
C LYS A 212 9.02 -1.66 -15.16
N ASP A 213 9.49 -2.64 -14.38
CA ASP A 213 9.03 -4.03 -14.52
C ASP A 213 7.54 -4.17 -14.16
N GLN A 214 7.10 -3.53 -13.06
CA GLN A 214 5.69 -3.53 -12.63
C GLN A 214 4.77 -2.91 -13.70
N THR A 215 5.21 -1.84 -14.36
CA THR A 215 4.46 -1.19 -15.45
C THR A 215 4.34 -2.10 -16.67
N GLU A 216 5.40 -2.83 -17.04
CA GLU A 216 5.34 -3.78 -18.15
C GLU A 216 4.46 -5.00 -17.87
N GLU A 217 4.48 -5.49 -16.63
CA GLU A 217 3.56 -6.54 -16.20
C GLU A 217 2.11 -6.06 -16.26
N TRP A 218 1.81 -4.87 -15.73
CA TRP A 218 0.48 -4.26 -15.86
C TRP A 218 0.05 -4.13 -17.32
N LYS A 219 0.95 -3.67 -18.20
CA LYS A 219 0.64 -3.52 -19.62
C LYS A 219 0.22 -4.82 -20.28
N SER A 220 0.79 -5.93 -19.84
CA SER A 220 0.50 -7.28 -20.35
C SER A 220 -0.64 -7.97 -19.61
N TYR A 221 -1.06 -7.45 -18.46
CA TYR A 221 -2.13 -8.03 -17.65
C TYR A 221 -3.51 -7.59 -18.15
N GLU A 222 -4.36 -8.58 -18.37
CA GLU A 222 -5.75 -8.40 -18.80
C GLU A 222 -6.66 -8.60 -17.60
N TRP A 223 -7.26 -7.51 -17.14
CA TRP A 223 -8.18 -7.49 -16.02
C TRP A 223 -9.26 -6.42 -16.31
N PRO A 224 -10.54 -6.66 -15.99
CA PRO A 224 -11.59 -5.69 -16.27
C PRO A 224 -11.48 -4.45 -15.36
N TRP A 225 -11.33 -3.27 -15.96
CA TRP A 225 -11.39 -1.99 -15.25
C TRP A 225 -11.81 -0.88 -16.22
N THR A 226 -12.21 0.28 -15.69
CA THR A 226 -12.55 1.45 -16.50
C THR A 226 -11.86 2.71 -15.96
N PRO A 227 -11.59 3.72 -16.80
CA PRO A 227 -11.03 4.99 -16.32
C PRO A 227 -11.91 5.70 -15.28
N ASP A 228 -13.23 5.51 -15.30
CA ASP A 228 -14.19 6.20 -14.44
C ASP A 228 -14.26 5.62 -13.01
N THR A 229 -13.84 4.36 -12.85
CA THR A 229 -13.96 3.59 -11.60
C THR A 229 -12.62 3.10 -11.06
N SER A 230 -11.51 3.39 -11.76
CA SER A 230 -10.17 2.95 -11.34
C SER A 230 -9.35 4.08 -10.73
N LEU A 231 -8.56 3.73 -9.72
CA LEU A 231 -7.51 4.57 -9.15
C LEU A 231 -6.15 3.86 -9.27
N PHE A 232 -5.19 4.55 -9.87
CA PHE A 232 -3.80 4.10 -10.00
C PHE A 232 -2.95 4.77 -8.94
N THR A 233 -2.24 3.99 -8.14
CA THR A 233 -1.39 4.52 -7.07
C THR A 233 0.08 4.24 -7.35
N VAL A 234 0.94 5.22 -7.09
CA VAL A 234 2.39 5.11 -7.33
C VAL A 234 3.15 5.64 -6.12
N TRP A 235 3.85 4.75 -5.42
CA TRP A 235 4.67 5.11 -4.26
C TRP A 235 6.05 4.42 -4.27
N PHE A 236 7.06 5.19 -4.68
CA PHE A 236 8.47 4.78 -4.74
C PHE A 236 9.35 5.87 -4.12
N GLY A 237 10.64 5.56 -3.97
CA GLY A 237 11.66 6.54 -3.55
C GLY A 237 12.38 6.17 -2.26
N VAL A 238 11.78 5.35 -1.40
CA VAL A 238 12.46 4.95 -0.16
C VAL A 238 13.70 4.11 -0.49
N ASN A 239 13.56 3.13 -1.39
CA ASN A 239 14.69 2.31 -1.83
C ASN A 239 15.65 3.09 -2.72
N ASP A 240 15.14 3.97 -3.57
CA ASP A 240 15.95 4.82 -4.43
C ASP A 240 16.87 5.66 -3.55
N ILE A 241 16.31 6.43 -2.60
CA ILE A 241 17.03 7.25 -1.61
C ILE A 241 18.00 6.38 -0.79
N THR A 242 17.54 5.31 -0.14
CA THR A 242 18.38 4.52 0.78
C THR A 242 19.54 3.80 0.11
N CYS A 243 19.42 3.46 -1.18
CA CYS A 243 20.47 2.79 -1.95
C CYS A 243 21.45 3.78 -2.60
N TYR A 244 21.32 5.09 -2.34
CA TYR A 244 22.26 6.08 -2.85
C TYR A 244 23.69 5.85 -2.37
N THR A 245 24.61 6.18 -3.27
CA THR A 245 26.03 6.34 -3.01
C THR A 245 26.48 7.66 -3.63
N ASN A 246 27.69 8.14 -3.32
CA ASN A 246 28.22 9.36 -3.95
C ASN A 246 28.31 9.20 -5.48
N GLU A 247 28.47 7.96 -5.94
CA GLU A 247 28.62 7.55 -7.33
C GLU A 247 27.28 7.43 -8.07
N THR A 248 26.15 7.34 -7.38
CA THR A 248 24.84 7.19 -8.01
C THR A 248 23.96 8.43 -7.88
N ARG A 249 24.38 9.44 -7.08
CA ARG A 249 23.64 10.69 -6.80
C ARG A 249 23.15 11.47 -8.01
N HIS A 250 23.79 11.32 -9.16
CA HIS A 250 23.45 12.03 -10.39
C HIS A 250 22.30 11.39 -11.16
N TYR A 251 21.82 10.20 -10.76
CA TYR A 251 20.77 9.50 -11.48
C TYR A 251 19.35 9.99 -11.19
N PHE A 252 19.10 10.79 -10.13
CA PHE A 252 17.75 11.29 -9.85
C PHE A 252 17.08 11.94 -11.06
N ALA A 253 17.78 12.78 -11.81
CA ALA A 253 17.20 13.40 -13.00
C ALA A 253 16.69 12.34 -13.99
N THR A 254 17.49 11.31 -14.26
CA THR A 254 17.13 10.19 -15.13
C THR A 254 16.02 9.31 -14.53
N GLU A 255 16.02 9.07 -13.21
CA GLU A 255 14.93 8.31 -12.56
C GLU A 255 13.59 9.03 -12.71
N PHE A 256 13.55 10.35 -12.61
CA PHE A 256 12.31 11.13 -12.79
C PHE A 256 11.90 11.28 -14.27
N GLU A 257 12.85 11.27 -15.21
CA GLU A 257 12.54 11.10 -16.64
C GLU A 257 11.85 9.74 -16.87
N ILE A 258 12.41 8.65 -16.34
CA ILE A 258 11.82 7.31 -16.43
C ILE A 258 10.45 7.27 -15.73
N MET A 259 10.30 7.83 -14.54
CA MET A 259 9.02 7.89 -13.84
C MET A 259 7.96 8.61 -14.66
N SER A 260 8.32 9.71 -15.33
CA SER A 260 7.41 10.44 -16.23
C SER A 260 6.99 9.55 -17.41
N ASP A 261 7.94 8.92 -18.08
CA ASP A 261 7.67 8.01 -19.20
C ASP A 261 6.80 6.81 -18.80
N LEU A 262 6.94 6.30 -17.57
CA LEU A 262 6.12 5.20 -17.05
C LEU A 262 4.68 5.65 -16.75
N LEU A 263 4.50 6.85 -16.19
CA LEU A 263 3.17 7.44 -15.99
C LEU A 263 2.47 7.71 -17.33
N ASP A 264 3.20 8.20 -18.34
CA ASP A 264 2.69 8.37 -19.70
C ASP A 264 2.21 7.02 -20.28
N GLN A 265 2.96 5.94 -20.04
CA GLN A 265 2.55 4.60 -20.47
C GLN A 265 1.27 4.09 -19.77
N LEU A 266 1.12 4.35 -18.46
CA LEU A 266 -0.11 4.04 -17.74
C LEU A 266 -1.30 4.85 -18.31
N TYR A 267 -1.09 6.14 -18.58
CA TYR A 267 -2.10 7.00 -19.23
C TYR A 267 -2.50 6.48 -20.62
N VAL A 268 -1.52 6.09 -21.44
CA VAL A 268 -1.73 5.50 -22.78
C VAL A 268 -2.51 4.19 -22.69
N LYS A 269 -2.30 3.38 -21.64
CA LYS A 269 -3.10 2.18 -21.37
C LYS A 269 -4.53 2.48 -20.89
N GLY A 270 -4.83 3.75 -20.57
CA GLY A 270 -6.18 4.22 -20.25
C GLY A 270 -6.35 4.71 -18.81
N ALA A 271 -5.31 4.70 -17.99
CA ALA A 271 -5.40 5.23 -16.62
C ALA A 271 -5.75 6.72 -16.66
N ARG A 272 -6.67 7.16 -15.78
CA ARG A 272 -7.12 8.56 -15.70
C ARG A 272 -7.06 9.15 -14.30
N ASN A 273 -7.14 8.35 -13.25
CA ASN A 273 -7.04 8.84 -11.88
C ASN A 273 -5.75 8.33 -11.24
N PHE A 274 -4.88 9.23 -10.82
CA PHE A 274 -3.57 8.92 -10.25
C PHE A 274 -3.46 9.46 -8.82
N LEU A 275 -2.98 8.64 -7.90
CA LEU A 275 -2.53 9.02 -6.56
C LEU A 275 -1.03 8.76 -6.45
N ILE A 276 -0.25 9.82 -6.36
CA ILE A 276 1.21 9.77 -6.38
C ILE A 276 1.73 10.34 -5.07
N PHE A 277 2.60 9.58 -4.43
CA PHE A 277 3.13 9.90 -3.10
C PHE A 277 4.55 10.45 -3.20
N ASN A 278 4.86 11.43 -2.36
CA ASN A 278 6.24 11.77 -2.05
C ASN A 278 6.80 10.82 -0.96
N VAL A 279 8.09 10.90 -0.63
CA VAL A 279 8.66 10.04 0.42
C VAL A 279 8.35 10.59 1.82
N PRO A 280 8.15 9.71 2.82
CA PRO A 280 7.98 10.11 4.23
C PRO A 280 9.26 10.80 4.77
N PRO A 281 9.25 11.37 6.00
CA PRO A 281 10.42 12.00 6.58
C PRO A 281 11.44 10.95 7.04
N LEU A 282 12.14 10.33 6.07
CA LEU A 282 13.11 9.25 6.29
C LEU A 282 14.22 9.68 7.24
N GLU A 283 14.59 10.96 7.27
CA GLU A 283 15.59 11.50 8.20
C GLU A 283 15.23 11.30 9.69
N LYS A 284 13.97 10.99 9.98
CA LYS A 284 13.48 10.75 11.35
C LYS A 284 13.45 9.27 11.73
N ALA A 285 13.68 8.36 10.78
CA ALA A 285 13.73 6.92 11.06
C ALA A 285 15.07 6.53 11.74
N PRO A 286 15.06 5.65 12.77
CA PRO A 286 16.24 5.21 13.51
C PRO A 286 17.39 4.73 12.63
N ILE A 287 17.09 4.01 11.55
CA ILE A 287 18.11 3.49 10.63
C ILE A 287 18.94 4.60 9.97
N PHE A 288 18.41 5.82 9.85
CA PHE A 288 19.13 6.95 9.26
C PHE A 288 19.84 7.82 10.28
N GLN A 289 19.62 7.60 11.58
CA GLN A 289 20.27 8.36 12.65
C GLN A 289 21.73 7.92 12.88
N ASP A 290 22.07 6.67 12.53
CA ASP A 290 23.38 6.06 12.84
C ASP A 290 24.31 5.87 11.62
N THR A 291 23.90 6.23 10.40
CA THR A 291 24.56 5.74 9.17
C THR A 291 25.74 6.57 8.64
N GLY A 292 26.04 7.75 9.19
CA GLY A 292 27.18 8.58 8.72
C GLY A 292 27.12 8.96 7.23
N PHE A 293 25.99 8.73 6.57
CA PHE A 293 25.75 9.01 5.17
C PHE A 293 25.48 10.49 4.94
N PRO A 294 26.02 11.11 3.88
CA PRO A 294 25.86 12.54 3.63
C PRO A 294 24.44 12.90 3.17
N ASP A 295 23.83 13.82 3.93
CA ASP A 295 22.74 14.71 3.52
C ASP A 295 21.44 14.05 3.02
N TRP A 296 20.93 13.07 3.76
CA TRP A 296 19.60 12.47 3.57
C TRP A 296 18.51 13.50 3.36
N LEU A 297 18.55 14.59 4.14
CA LEU A 297 17.58 15.67 4.05
C LEU A 297 17.55 16.29 2.64
N LYS A 298 18.71 16.61 2.05
CA LYS A 298 18.74 17.12 0.67
C LYS A 298 18.24 16.12 -0.36
N ALA A 299 18.52 14.83 -0.19
CA ALA A 299 18.02 13.80 -1.11
C ALA A 299 16.48 13.68 -1.04
N ILE A 300 15.92 13.71 0.17
CA ILE A 300 14.48 13.69 0.44
C ILE A 300 13.82 14.95 -0.12
N GLU A 301 14.38 16.13 0.14
CA GLU A 301 13.88 17.40 -0.40
C GLU A 301 13.89 17.40 -1.93
N GLN A 302 14.99 16.94 -2.55
CA GLN A 302 15.11 16.84 -4.00
C GLN A 302 14.11 15.85 -4.59
N TRP A 303 13.94 14.68 -3.98
CA TRP A 303 12.97 13.68 -4.41
C TRP A 303 11.54 14.23 -4.36
N ASN A 304 11.15 14.79 -3.21
CA ASN A 304 9.80 15.33 -3.01
C ASN A 304 9.50 16.52 -3.94
N HIS A 305 10.51 17.36 -4.21
CA HIS A 305 10.41 18.42 -5.21
C HIS A 305 10.21 17.86 -6.63
N ASN A 306 10.95 16.82 -7.00
CA ASN A 306 10.85 16.20 -8.32
C ASN A 306 9.51 15.47 -8.51
N VAL A 307 8.99 14.78 -7.48
CA VAL A 307 7.62 14.20 -7.50
C VAL A 307 6.59 15.29 -7.78
N SER A 308 6.71 16.45 -7.10
CA SER A 308 5.81 17.59 -7.34
C SER A 308 5.84 18.05 -8.80
N THR A 309 7.05 18.09 -9.39
CA THR A 309 7.26 18.45 -10.80
C THR A 309 6.65 17.43 -11.75
N VAL A 310 6.86 16.13 -11.51
CA VAL A 310 6.26 15.06 -12.34
C VAL A 310 4.74 15.08 -12.28
N VAL A 311 4.15 15.22 -11.09
CA VAL A 311 2.69 15.33 -10.96
C VAL A 311 2.16 16.57 -11.69
N GLN A 312 2.85 17.71 -11.58
CA GLN A 312 2.48 18.91 -12.30
C GLN A 312 2.55 18.71 -13.81
N ASN A 313 3.62 18.09 -14.32
CA ASN A 313 3.79 17.83 -15.74
C ASN A 313 2.70 16.89 -16.28
N LEU A 314 2.43 15.77 -15.58
CA LEU A 314 1.36 14.83 -15.94
C LEU A 314 0.01 15.56 -16.07
N THR A 315 -0.29 16.40 -15.07
CA THR A 315 -1.52 17.21 -15.02
C THR A 315 -1.63 18.18 -16.19
N THR A 316 -0.54 18.87 -16.53
CA THR A 316 -0.54 19.87 -17.62
C THR A 316 -0.53 19.23 -19.00
N THR A 317 0.05 18.03 -19.13
CA THR A 317 0.13 17.31 -20.41
C THR A 317 -1.19 16.61 -20.73
N TYR A 318 -1.89 16.09 -19.71
CA TYR A 318 -3.15 15.35 -19.87
C TYR A 318 -4.27 15.96 -19.02
N GLU A 319 -4.98 16.93 -19.58
CA GLU A 319 -6.00 17.70 -18.87
C GLU A 319 -7.21 16.87 -18.41
N ASP A 320 -7.45 15.71 -19.05
CA ASP A 320 -8.51 14.76 -18.69
C ASP A 320 -8.13 13.83 -17.53
N THR A 321 -6.90 13.92 -17.01
CA THR A 321 -6.50 13.17 -15.82
C THR A 321 -6.99 13.83 -14.54
N THR A 322 -7.13 13.03 -13.51
CA THR A 322 -7.16 13.46 -12.11
C THR A 322 -5.85 13.07 -11.47
N THR A 323 -5.21 14.02 -10.78
CA THR A 323 -3.96 13.78 -10.06
C THR A 323 -4.08 14.22 -8.62
N PHE A 324 -3.76 13.29 -7.71
CA PHE A 324 -3.61 13.55 -6.28
C PHE A 324 -2.13 13.44 -5.92
N HIS A 325 -1.50 14.55 -5.54
CA HIS A 325 -0.17 14.51 -4.95
C HIS A 325 -0.29 14.42 -3.43
N PHE A 326 0.00 13.24 -2.87
CA PHE A 326 -0.07 12.99 -1.44
C PHE A 326 1.28 13.26 -0.76
N ASP A 327 1.26 14.17 0.22
CA ASP A 327 2.39 14.57 1.04
C ASP A 327 2.58 13.60 2.21
N ALA A 328 3.15 12.43 1.91
CA ALA A 328 3.53 11.47 2.93
C ALA A 328 4.52 12.10 3.94
N TRP A 329 5.43 12.97 3.49
CA TRP A 329 6.37 13.66 4.39
C TRP A 329 5.61 14.41 5.50
N LYS A 330 4.72 15.32 5.10
CA LYS A 330 3.94 16.14 6.04
C LYS A 330 3.02 15.30 6.90
N MET A 331 2.36 14.32 6.29
CA MET A 331 1.43 13.42 6.97
C MET A 331 2.10 12.69 8.14
N PHE A 332 3.24 12.05 7.88
CA PHE A 332 3.98 11.33 8.91
C PHE A 332 4.55 12.30 9.96
N ASP A 333 5.05 13.46 9.53
CA ASP A 333 5.54 14.50 10.45
C ASP A 333 4.46 15.00 11.42
N ASP A 334 3.25 15.26 10.93
CA ASP A 334 2.12 15.72 11.73
C ASP A 334 1.70 14.63 12.74
N VAL A 335 1.61 13.37 12.30
CA VAL A 335 1.28 12.24 13.19
C VAL A 335 2.32 12.12 14.30
N MET A 336 3.62 12.13 13.98
CA MET A 336 4.68 12.02 14.98
C MET A 336 4.63 13.16 16.01
N ARG A 337 4.37 14.39 15.55
CA ARG A 337 4.27 15.56 16.44
C ARG A 337 3.10 15.49 17.41
N VAL A 338 1.93 15.01 16.96
CA VAL A 338 0.73 14.95 17.81
C VAL A 338 0.74 13.74 18.74
N SER A 339 1.25 12.60 18.28
CA SER A 339 1.20 11.33 19.02
C SER A 339 2.42 11.06 19.90
N GLY A 340 3.54 11.77 19.68
CA GLY A 340 4.83 11.44 20.29
C GLY A 340 5.43 10.12 19.78
N ILE A 341 4.87 9.56 18.70
CA ILE A 341 5.35 8.34 18.03
C ILE A 341 6.53 8.72 17.12
N ALA A 342 7.54 7.85 17.02
CA ALA A 342 8.63 7.96 16.05
C ALA A 342 8.40 6.99 14.87
N ILE A 343 8.84 7.35 13.66
CA ILE A 343 9.01 6.36 12.57
C ILE A 343 10.07 5.37 13.04
N VAL A 344 9.86 4.07 12.88
CA VAL A 344 10.83 3.02 13.27
C VAL A 344 11.33 2.31 12.03
#